data_AF-A0A9Q1BJP4-F1
#
_entry.id   AF-A0A9Q1BJP4-F1
#
_cell.length_a   1.000
_cell.length_b   1.000
_cell.length_c   1.000
_cell.angle_alpha   90.00
_cell.angle_beta   90.00
_cell.angle_gamma   90.00
#
_symmetry.space_group_name_H-M   'P 1'
#
loop_
_entity.id
_entity.type
_entity.pdbx_description
1 polymer ?
#
loop_
_entity_poly.entity_id
_entity_poly.type
_entity_poly.pdbx_seq_one_letter_code
_entity_poly.pdbx_strand_id
1 'polypeptide(L)'
;MNVLSSPPQVIYRQPRNLQSHLVRAKLVENVKNVHKGCYKTHFKNCVTCNVLQETDRVYSNATGETFTIFSTITCTSVGVVYLINCKDCGKQYVGETGGELRVRHRGHRQEIRKGNTPLGQHFQICKNFDLIGLQSLVNASKQKREAIELRWIYRLGSLSPVGINVKDVRTVS
;
A
#
# COMPACT_ATOMS: atom_id res chain seq x y z
N MET A 1 72.38 41.30 13.44
CA MET A 1 71.60 40.30 14.19
C MET A 1 70.24 40.91 14.54
N ASN A 2 69.19 40.09 14.62
CA ASN A 2 67.74 40.37 14.75
C ASN A 2 67.05 40.67 13.40
N VAL A 3 66.61 39.68 12.60
CA VAL A 3 65.59 38.62 12.83
C VAL A 3 64.23 39.20 13.20
N LEU A 4 63.35 39.23 12.20
CA LEU A 4 61.92 39.50 12.29
C LEU A 4 61.24 38.50 13.25
N SER A 5 60.42 38.97 14.18
CA SER A 5 59.33 38.16 14.73
C SER A 5 58.32 39.01 15.52
N SER A 6 57.32 39.58 14.83
CA SER A 6 56.04 39.78 15.50
C SER A 6 55.47 38.39 15.86
N PRO A 7 55.03 38.14 17.10
CA PRO A 7 54.52 36.84 17.49
C PRO A 7 53.32 36.45 16.62
N PRO A 8 53.20 35.17 16.19
CA PRO A 8 52.07 34.74 15.39
C PRO A 8 50.78 34.91 16.18
N GLN A 9 49.79 35.59 15.59
CA GLN A 9 48.46 35.70 16.17
C GLN A 9 47.74 34.35 16.05
N VAL A 10 47.54 33.67 17.17
CA VAL A 10 46.71 32.46 17.25
C VAL A 10 45.25 32.88 17.34
N ILE A 11 44.51 32.71 16.23
CA ILE A 11 43.06 32.91 16.20
C ILE A 11 42.39 31.61 16.65
N TYR A 12 41.79 31.61 17.83
CA TYR A 12 40.91 30.52 18.26
C TYR A 12 39.59 30.59 17.47
N ARG A 13 39.32 29.60 16.62
CA ARG A 13 37.99 29.42 16.03
C ARG A 13 37.05 28.88 17.11
N GLN A 14 35.94 29.58 17.36
CA GLN A 14 34.88 29.05 18.22
C GLN A 14 34.44 27.66 17.71
N PRO A 15 34.37 26.64 18.58
CA PRO A 15 33.75 25.39 18.19
C PRO A 15 32.27 25.67 17.87
N ARG A 16 31.80 25.03 16.80
CA ARG A 16 30.40 25.07 16.36
C ARG A 16 29.50 24.80 17.57
N ASN A 17 28.72 25.79 17.99
CA ASN A 17 27.74 25.62 19.07
C ASN A 17 26.66 24.62 18.61
N LEU A 18 26.00 23.96 19.57
CA LEU A 18 24.97 22.94 19.31
C LEU A 18 23.88 23.44 18.35
N GLN A 19 23.61 24.75 18.38
CA GLN A 19 22.68 25.46 17.49
C GLN A 19 23.04 25.35 15.99
N SER A 20 24.32 25.24 15.64
CA SER A 20 24.78 25.02 14.25
C SER A 20 24.76 23.55 13.82
N HIS A 21 24.69 22.62 14.79
CA HIS A 21 24.59 21.18 14.55
C HIS A 21 23.13 20.70 14.46
N LEU A 22 22.22 21.44 15.09
CA LEU A 22 20.78 21.34 14.91
C LEU A 22 20.42 22.07 13.61
N VAL A 23 20.79 21.47 12.49
CA VAL A 23 20.27 21.81 11.16
C VAL A 23 18.77 21.96 11.33
N ARG A 24 18.29 23.19 11.07
CA ARG A 24 16.88 23.61 11.06
C ARG A 24 16.02 22.39 10.76
N ALA A 25 15.41 21.80 11.80
CA ALA A 25 14.43 20.75 11.59
C ALA A 25 13.44 21.40 10.63
N LYS A 26 13.41 20.91 9.39
CA LYS A 26 12.46 21.39 8.41
C LYS A 26 11.12 21.02 9.01
N LEU A 27 10.49 21.96 9.70
CA LEU A 27 9.11 21.85 10.11
C LEU A 27 8.40 21.61 8.79
N VAL A 28 8.05 20.36 8.56
CA VAL A 28 7.23 19.98 7.42
C VAL A 28 5.96 20.77 7.63
N GLU A 29 5.80 21.78 6.78
CA GLU A 29 4.69 22.72 6.82
C GLU A 29 3.39 21.94 7.00
N ASN A 30 2.56 22.39 7.96
CA ASN A 30 1.19 21.96 8.23
C ASN A 30 0.78 20.72 7.43
N VAL A 31 0.97 19.53 8.04
CA VAL A 31 0.39 18.30 7.52
C VAL A 31 -1.12 18.51 7.49
N LYS A 32 -1.64 18.94 6.33
CA LYS A 32 -3.06 18.90 5.98
C LYS A 32 -3.56 17.55 6.49
N ASN A 33 -4.64 17.53 7.27
CA ASN A 33 -5.23 16.29 7.79
C ASN A 33 -5.21 15.20 6.69
N VAL A 34 -4.22 14.30 6.75
CA VAL A 34 -4.06 13.27 5.72
C VAL A 34 -5.12 12.25 6.03
N HIS A 35 -6.26 12.36 5.34
CA HIS A 35 -7.36 11.43 5.47
C HIS A 35 -6.85 10.02 5.13
N LYS A 36 -6.82 9.14 6.15
CA LYS A 36 -6.38 7.75 6.02
C LYS A 36 -7.56 6.90 5.61
N GLY A 37 -7.36 6.02 4.64
CA GLY A 37 -8.41 5.20 4.06
C GLY A 37 -8.24 5.02 2.56
N CYS A 38 -9.22 4.33 2.00
CA CYS A 38 -9.40 4.18 0.56
C CYS A 38 -10.41 5.21 0.06
N TYR A 39 -10.07 5.92 -1.02
CA TYR A 39 -10.89 7.00 -1.57
C TYR A 39 -10.92 6.97 -3.10
N LYS A 40 -12.04 7.40 -3.68
CA LYS A 40 -12.16 7.63 -5.11
C LYS A 40 -11.50 8.97 -5.44
N THR A 41 -10.84 9.03 -6.59
CA THR A 41 -10.30 10.28 -7.14
C THR A 41 -11.30 11.00 -8.03
N HIS A 42 -12.46 10.38 -8.29
CA HIS A 42 -13.52 10.90 -9.16
C HIS A 42 -13.07 11.32 -10.57
N PHE A 43 -11.97 10.74 -11.08
CA PHE A 43 -11.59 10.91 -12.48
C PHE A 43 -12.73 10.45 -13.40
N LYS A 44 -13.08 11.29 -14.38
CA LYS A 44 -14.14 10.98 -15.36
C LYS A 44 -13.88 9.62 -16.00
N ASN A 45 -14.89 8.75 -16.00
CA ASN A 45 -14.87 7.41 -16.60
C ASN A 45 -13.85 6.42 -16.02
N CYS A 46 -13.33 6.64 -14.80
CA CYS A 46 -12.46 5.65 -14.15
C CYS A 46 -13.24 4.40 -13.71
N VAL A 47 -13.13 3.31 -14.48
CA VAL A 47 -13.85 2.05 -14.17
C VAL A 47 -13.48 1.48 -12.81
N THR A 48 -12.24 1.66 -12.35
CA THR A 48 -11.83 1.23 -11.01
C THR A 48 -12.59 2.00 -9.93
N CYS A 49 -12.85 3.29 -10.10
CA CYS A 49 -13.61 4.08 -9.12
C CYS A 49 -15.08 3.62 -8.99
N ASN A 50 -15.63 2.88 -9.96
CA ASN A 50 -16.98 2.33 -9.87
C ASN A 50 -17.07 1.21 -8.81
N VAL A 51 -15.99 0.43 -8.67
CA VAL A 51 -15.91 -0.69 -7.71
C VAL A 51 -15.04 -0.39 -6.49
N LEU A 52 -14.29 0.71 -6.50
CA LEU A 52 -13.48 1.13 -5.36
C LEU A 52 -14.41 1.57 -4.23
N GLN A 53 -14.30 0.95 -3.06
CA GLN A 53 -15.09 1.33 -1.90
C GLN A 53 -14.35 2.37 -1.06
N GLU A 54 -15.04 3.45 -0.72
CA GLU A 54 -14.51 4.49 0.15
C GLU A 54 -14.71 4.07 1.60
N THR A 55 -13.60 3.92 2.34
CA THR A 55 -13.62 3.44 3.72
C THR A 55 -12.26 3.64 4.37
N ASP A 56 -12.24 3.87 5.67
CA ASP A 56 -11.02 3.85 6.51
C ASP A 56 -10.83 2.51 7.23
N ARG A 57 -11.76 1.56 7.05
CA ARG A 57 -11.78 0.26 7.72
C ARG A 57 -12.16 -0.87 6.77
N VAL A 58 -11.69 -2.08 7.08
CA VAL A 58 -12.01 -3.29 6.34
C VAL A 58 -12.46 -4.38 7.32
N TYR A 59 -13.52 -5.10 6.95
CA TYR A 59 -14.06 -6.21 7.72
C TYR A 59 -13.65 -7.54 7.08
N SER A 60 -13.23 -8.49 7.91
CA SER A 60 -12.93 -9.87 7.52
C SER A 60 -14.18 -10.71 7.62
N ASN A 61 -14.69 -11.19 6.49
CA ASN A 61 -15.86 -12.09 6.51
C ASN A 61 -15.52 -13.47 7.08
N ALA A 62 -14.23 -13.86 7.05
CA ALA A 62 -13.78 -15.15 7.55
C ALA A 62 -13.56 -15.16 9.07
N THR A 63 -12.99 -14.08 9.62
CA THR A 63 -12.59 -14.03 11.04
C THR A 63 -13.49 -13.15 11.90
N GLY A 64 -14.34 -12.32 11.28
CA GLY A 64 -15.16 -11.34 11.98
C GLY A 64 -14.39 -10.11 12.49
N GLU A 65 -13.08 -10.03 12.21
CA GLU A 65 -12.24 -8.91 12.66
C GLU A 65 -12.39 -7.68 11.76
N THR A 66 -12.20 -6.49 12.34
CA THR A 66 -12.15 -5.22 11.61
C THR A 66 -10.78 -4.58 11.73
N PHE A 67 -10.19 -4.16 10.60
CA PHE A 67 -8.88 -3.52 10.55
C PHE A 67 -8.98 -2.09 10.04
N THR A 68 -8.20 -1.18 10.64
CA THR A 68 -8.08 0.22 10.18
C THR A 68 -7.02 0.34 9.08
N ILE A 69 -7.34 1.12 8.05
CA ILE A 69 -6.44 1.46 6.94
C ILE A 69 -5.63 2.69 7.35
N PHE A 70 -4.32 2.53 7.48
CA PHE A 70 -3.44 3.63 7.92
C PHE A 70 -2.81 4.45 6.79
N SER A 71 -3.03 4.06 5.53
CA SER A 71 -2.53 4.73 4.34
C SER A 71 -3.65 5.52 3.65
N THR A 72 -3.31 6.57 2.91
CA THR A 72 -4.23 7.18 1.93
C THR A 72 -4.07 6.46 0.61
N ILE A 73 -5.11 5.76 0.16
CA ILE A 73 -5.07 4.91 -1.03
C ILE A 73 -6.17 5.32 -1.99
N THR A 74 -5.82 5.45 -3.26
CA THR A 74 -6.75 5.74 -4.35
C THR A 74 -6.52 4.79 -5.52
N CYS A 75 -7.33 4.90 -6.57
CA CYS A 75 -7.13 4.10 -7.78
C CYS A 75 -5.78 4.36 -8.49
N THR A 76 -5.12 5.49 -8.23
CA THR A 76 -3.80 5.84 -8.81
C THR A 76 -2.63 5.58 -7.86
N SER A 77 -2.89 5.10 -6.64
CA SER A 77 -1.82 4.71 -5.72
C SER A 77 -1.03 3.53 -6.27
N VAL A 78 0.29 3.58 -6.09
CA VAL A 78 1.26 2.55 -6.49
C VAL A 78 1.75 1.74 -5.28
N GLY A 79 2.28 0.54 -5.53
CA GLY A 79 2.82 -0.30 -4.45
C GLY A 79 1.76 -0.70 -3.43
N VAL A 80 0.56 -1.08 -3.88
CA VAL A 80 -0.62 -1.27 -3.02
C VAL A 80 -0.86 -2.75 -2.78
N VAL A 81 -1.12 -3.11 -1.52
CA VAL A 81 -1.82 -4.35 -1.16
C VAL A 81 -3.31 -4.02 -1.01
N TYR A 82 -4.17 -4.80 -1.65
CA TYR A 82 -5.60 -4.53 -1.76
C TYR A 82 -6.43 -5.78 -1.49
N LEU A 83 -7.70 -5.56 -1.16
CA LEU A 83 -8.74 -6.57 -0.99
C LEU A 83 -9.78 -6.45 -2.11
N ILE A 84 -10.20 -7.58 -2.65
CA ILE A 84 -11.43 -7.72 -3.43
C ILE A 84 -12.43 -8.51 -2.59
N ASN A 85 -13.57 -7.88 -2.28
CA ASN A 85 -14.66 -8.45 -1.51
C ASN A 85 -15.79 -8.86 -2.43
N CYS A 86 -16.07 -10.17 -2.55
CA CYS A 86 -17.21 -10.66 -3.33
C CYS A 86 -18.52 -10.36 -2.60
N LYS A 87 -19.43 -9.63 -3.25
CA LYS A 87 -20.74 -9.29 -2.64
C LYS A 87 -21.76 -10.41 -2.77
N ASP A 88 -21.56 -11.35 -3.68
CA ASP A 88 -22.52 -12.43 -3.95
C ASP A 88 -22.39 -13.58 -2.94
N CYS A 89 -21.17 -13.86 -2.45
CA CYS A 89 -20.92 -14.98 -1.54
C CYS A 89 -20.06 -14.64 -0.31
N GLY A 90 -19.63 -13.39 -0.16
CA GLY A 90 -18.81 -12.95 0.97
C GLY A 90 -17.35 -13.41 0.94
N LYS A 91 -16.91 -14.19 -0.06
CA LYS A 91 -15.50 -14.60 -0.15
C LYS A 91 -14.59 -13.41 -0.48
N GLN A 92 -13.40 -13.45 0.11
CA GLN A 92 -12.42 -12.37 0.01
C GLN A 92 -11.15 -12.85 -0.72
N TYR A 93 -10.55 -11.94 -1.50
CA TYR A 93 -9.26 -12.11 -2.17
C TYR A 93 -8.32 -10.96 -1.80
N VAL A 94 -7.06 -11.27 -1.49
CA VAL A 94 -6.00 -10.27 -1.28
C VAL A 94 -4.99 -10.36 -2.43
N GLY A 95 -4.52 -9.22 -2.91
CA GLY A 95 -3.45 -9.16 -3.91
C GLY A 95 -2.53 -7.97 -3.71
N GLU A 96 -1.38 -7.99 -4.38
CA GLU A 96 -0.44 -6.86 -4.46
C GLU A 96 -0.27 -6.32 -5.87
N THR A 97 0.17 -5.07 -5.97
CA THR A 97 0.70 -4.52 -7.22
C THR A 97 1.84 -3.54 -6.97
N GLY A 98 2.89 -3.62 -7.80
CA GLY A 98 3.91 -2.58 -7.88
C GLY A 98 3.47 -1.33 -8.65
N GLY A 99 2.53 -1.49 -9.59
CA GLY A 99 1.99 -0.40 -10.40
C GLY A 99 0.77 0.26 -9.76
N GLU A 100 0.04 1.06 -10.54
CA GLU A 100 -1.19 1.69 -10.06
C GLU A 100 -2.31 0.66 -9.85
N LEU A 101 -3.09 0.83 -8.79
CA LEU A 101 -4.23 -0.03 -8.47
C LEU A 101 -5.24 -0.16 -9.63
N ARG A 102 -5.50 0.93 -10.36
CA ARG A 102 -6.40 0.91 -11.54
C ARG A 102 -5.88 0.02 -12.68
N VAL A 103 -4.57 -0.03 -12.87
CA VAL A 103 -3.93 -0.86 -13.90
C VAL A 103 -4.06 -2.33 -13.49
N ARG A 104 -3.82 -2.64 -12.22
CA ARG A 104 -4.01 -3.99 -11.68
C ARG A 104 -5.46 -4.47 -11.83
N HIS A 105 -6.43 -3.62 -11.48
CA HIS A 105 -7.85 -3.92 -11.66
C HIS A 105 -8.22 -4.15 -13.13
N ARG A 106 -7.67 -3.37 -14.07
CA ARG A 106 -7.84 -3.65 -15.51
C ARG A 106 -7.33 -5.05 -15.88
N GLY A 107 -6.20 -5.47 -15.33
CA GLY A 107 -5.67 -6.83 -15.46
C GLY A 107 -6.65 -7.89 -14.95
N HIS A 108 -7.22 -7.69 -13.76
CA HIS A 108 -8.23 -8.61 -13.22
C HIS A 108 -9.45 -8.75 -14.13
N ARG A 109 -9.94 -7.67 -14.77
CA ARG A 109 -11.05 -7.79 -15.74
C ARG A 109 -10.71 -8.73 -16.91
N GLN A 110 -9.45 -8.76 -17.34
CA GLN A 110 -9.00 -9.70 -18.36
C GLN A 110 -8.93 -11.14 -17.84
N GLU A 111 -8.45 -11.34 -16.61
CA GLU A 111 -8.43 -12.64 -15.93
C GLU A 111 -9.86 -13.20 -15.79
N ILE A 112 -10.82 -12.36 -15.40
CA ILE A 112 -12.25 -12.71 -15.29
C ILE A 112 -12.82 -13.13 -16.65
N ARG A 113 -12.54 -12.35 -17.70
CA ARG A 113 -12.98 -12.71 -19.06
C ARG A 113 -12.42 -14.07 -19.50
N LYS A 114 -11.17 -14.38 -19.14
CA LYS A 114 -10.48 -15.61 -19.53
C LYS A 114 -10.79 -16.81 -18.63
N GLY A 115 -11.16 -16.59 -17.36
CA GLY A 115 -11.36 -17.67 -16.39
C GLY A 115 -10.10 -18.48 -16.09
N ASN A 116 -8.91 -17.86 -16.20
CA ASN A 116 -7.63 -18.56 -16.14
C ASN A 116 -6.87 -18.37 -14.81
N THR A 117 -7.46 -17.67 -13.86
CA THR A 117 -6.95 -17.54 -12.48
C THR A 117 -8.06 -17.92 -11.51
N PRO A 118 -7.75 -18.31 -10.25
CA PRO A 118 -8.78 -18.58 -9.24
C PRO A 118 -9.75 -17.41 -9.07
N LEU A 119 -9.23 -16.18 -9.06
CA LEU A 119 -10.04 -14.97 -9.02
C LEU A 119 -10.90 -14.81 -10.29
N GLY A 120 -10.32 -15.05 -11.46
CA GLY A 120 -11.03 -14.97 -12.73
C GLY A 120 -12.19 -15.96 -12.81
N GLN A 121 -11.94 -17.22 -12.44
CA GLN A 121 -12.95 -18.28 -12.38
C GLN A 121 -14.07 -17.95 -11.40
N HIS A 122 -13.71 -17.46 -10.21
CA HIS A 122 -14.68 -17.05 -9.19
C HIS A 122 -15.64 -15.99 -9.73
N PHE A 123 -15.11 -14.94 -10.36
CA PHE A 123 -15.93 -13.84 -10.88
C PHE A 123 -16.53 -14.08 -12.29
N GLN A 124 -16.35 -15.27 -12.85
CA GLN A 124 -17.20 -15.74 -13.95
C GLN A 124 -18.56 -16.23 -13.44
N ILE A 125 -18.66 -16.61 -12.17
CA ILE A 125 -19.89 -17.04 -11.52
C ILE A 125 -20.47 -15.88 -10.71
N CYS A 126 -19.70 -15.37 -9.75
CA CYS A 126 -20.05 -14.17 -8.99
C CYS A 126 -19.79 -12.93 -9.84
N LYS A 127 -20.69 -11.95 -9.87
CA LYS A 127 -20.56 -10.75 -10.73
C LYS A 127 -20.26 -9.49 -9.94
N ASN A 128 -20.58 -9.47 -8.65
CA ASN A 128 -20.52 -8.26 -7.84
C ASN A 128 -19.35 -8.32 -6.85
N PHE A 129 -18.54 -7.26 -6.85
CA PHE A 129 -17.44 -7.11 -5.89
C PHE A 129 -17.12 -5.65 -5.61
N ASP A 130 -16.51 -5.42 -4.46
CA ASP A 130 -15.84 -4.16 -4.12
C ASP A 130 -14.32 -4.35 -4.08
N LEU A 131 -13.59 -3.28 -4.41
CA LEU A 131 -12.14 -3.18 -4.31
C LEU A 131 -11.79 -2.19 -3.18
N ILE A 132 -10.93 -2.60 -2.26
CA ILE A 132 -10.51 -1.78 -1.11
C ILE A 132 -8.98 -1.79 -1.06
N GLY A 133 -8.36 -0.62 -0.95
CA GLY A 133 -6.93 -0.52 -0.65
C GLY A 133 -6.66 -0.82 0.82
N LEU A 134 -5.75 -1.75 1.12
CA LEU A 134 -5.42 -2.14 2.50
C LEU A 134 -4.19 -1.39 3.03
N GLN A 135 -3.15 -1.32 2.20
CA GLN A 135 -1.87 -0.74 2.61
C GLN A 135 -1.09 -0.24 1.39
N SER A 136 -0.53 0.97 1.48
CA SER A 136 0.41 1.48 0.49
C SER A 136 1.85 1.31 0.97
N LEU A 137 2.69 0.77 0.09
CA LEU A 137 4.09 0.46 0.30
C LEU A 137 4.92 1.13 -0.81
N VAL A 138 4.82 2.46 -0.89
CA VAL A 138 5.54 3.26 -1.89
C VAL A 138 7.03 2.94 -1.82
N ASN A 139 7.65 2.67 -2.97
CA ASN A 139 9.07 2.31 -3.12
C ASN A 139 9.49 0.99 -2.44
N ALA A 140 8.56 0.15 -1.99
CA ALA A 140 8.91 -1.18 -1.48
C ALA A 140 9.31 -2.13 -2.61
N SER A 141 10.28 -3.02 -2.33
CA SER A 141 10.64 -4.12 -3.22
C SER A 141 9.46 -5.08 -3.42
N LYS A 142 9.51 -5.88 -4.50
CA LYS A 142 8.49 -6.90 -4.77
C LYS A 142 8.37 -7.89 -3.60
N GLN A 143 9.50 -8.37 -3.10
CA GLN A 143 9.57 -9.31 -1.98
C GLN A 143 8.90 -8.75 -0.72
N LYS A 144 9.09 -7.46 -0.43
CA LYS A 144 8.43 -6.81 0.70
C LYS A 144 6.92 -6.72 0.51
N ARG A 145 6.44 -6.44 -0.71
CA ARG A 145 5.00 -6.39 -0.99
C ARG A 145 4.36 -7.78 -0.90
N GLU A 146 5.01 -8.81 -1.45
CA GLU A 146 4.58 -10.22 -1.34
C GLU A 146 4.50 -10.68 0.12
N ALA A 147 5.48 -10.31 0.96
CA ALA A 147 5.45 -10.64 2.39
C ALA A 147 4.29 -9.95 3.14
N ILE A 148 3.95 -8.70 2.76
CA ILE A 148 2.81 -7.99 3.34
C ILE A 148 1.47 -8.53 2.81
N GLU A 149 1.41 -8.90 1.53
CA GLU A 149 0.27 -9.61 0.93
C GLU A 149 -0.03 -10.90 1.71
N LEU A 150 0.99 -11.75 1.92
CA LEU A 150 0.85 -12.99 2.70
C LEU A 150 0.32 -12.71 4.11
N ARG A 151 0.83 -11.68 4.79
CA ARG A 151 0.32 -11.28 6.10
C ARG A 151 -1.18 -10.94 6.05
N TRP A 152 -1.61 -10.17 5.05
CA TRP A 152 -3.03 -9.82 4.88
C TRP A 152 -3.88 -11.04 4.50
N ILE A 153 -3.36 -11.95 3.67
CA ILE A 153 -4.03 -13.20 3.33
C ILE A 153 -4.39 -13.98 4.60
N TYR A 154 -3.44 -14.13 5.52
CA TYR A 154 -3.65 -14.81 6.79
C TYR A 154 -4.60 -14.06 7.72
N ARG A 155 -4.44 -12.75 7.89
CA ARG A 155 -5.30 -11.95 8.79
C ARG A 155 -6.75 -11.89 8.35
N LEU A 156 -7.00 -11.86 7.04
CA LEU A 156 -8.35 -11.82 6.46
C LEU A 156 -8.94 -13.21 6.20
N GLY A 157 -8.20 -14.29 6.49
CA GLY A 157 -8.68 -15.66 6.24
C GLY A 157 -9.05 -15.93 4.77
N SER A 158 -8.35 -15.28 3.82
CA SER A 158 -8.75 -15.26 2.41
C SER A 158 -8.33 -16.49 1.60
N LEU A 159 -7.79 -17.52 2.24
CA LEU A 159 -7.41 -18.78 1.58
C LEU A 159 -8.63 -19.65 1.28
N SER A 160 -8.62 -20.28 0.11
CA SER A 160 -9.58 -21.32 -0.28
C SER A 160 -9.57 -22.48 0.73
N PRO A 161 -10.74 -23.05 1.12
CA PRO A 161 -12.07 -22.83 0.54
C PRO A 161 -12.85 -21.63 1.09
N VAL A 162 -12.40 -21.01 2.19
CA VAL A 162 -13.11 -19.91 2.87
C VAL A 162 -13.03 -18.63 2.06
N GLY A 163 -11.86 -18.29 1.52
CA GLY A 163 -11.65 -17.20 0.57
C GLY A 163 -11.29 -17.67 -0.84
N ILE A 164 -10.66 -16.79 -1.61
CA ILE A 164 -10.35 -16.98 -3.03
C ILE A 164 -8.86 -17.24 -3.29
N ASN A 165 -7.96 -16.75 -2.42
CA ASN A 165 -6.53 -17.00 -2.56
C ASN A 165 -6.24 -18.51 -2.49
N VAL A 166 -5.38 -19.01 -3.37
CA VAL A 166 -4.91 -20.39 -3.34
C VAL A 166 -3.50 -20.42 -2.76
N LYS A 167 -3.17 -21.45 -1.98
CA LYS A 167 -1.77 -21.69 -1.58
C LYS A 167 -1.00 -22.07 -2.83
N ASP A 168 0.12 -21.40 -3.08
CA ASP A 168 1.02 -21.83 -4.15
C ASP A 168 1.66 -23.15 -3.71
N VAL A 169 1.37 -24.24 -4.42
CA VAL A 169 1.86 -25.59 -4.09
C VAL A 169 3.39 -25.70 -4.34
N ARG A 170 3.98 -24.69 -5.00
CA ARG A 170 5.37 -24.70 -5.48
C ARG A 170 6.42 -24.24 -4.46
N THR A 171 6.04 -23.87 -3.25
CA THR A 171 7.00 -23.46 -2.19
C THR A 171 7.26 -24.57 -1.16
N VAL A 172 6.88 -25.81 -1.45
CA VAL A 172 7.29 -26.99 -0.67
C VAL A 172 8.03 -27.94 -1.60
N SER A 173 9.28 -27.60 -1.88
CA SER A 173 10.28 -28.47 -2.49
C SER A 173 11.66 -27.96 -2.13
#